data_AF-A0A960LQ13-F1
#
_entry.id   AF-A0A960LQ13-F1
#
_cell.length_a   1.000
_cell.length_b   1.000
_cell.length_c   1.000
_cell.angle_alpha   90.00
_cell.angle_beta   90.00
_cell.angle_gamma   90.00
#
_symmetry.space_group_name_H-M   'P 1'
#
loop_
_entity.id
_entity.type
_entity.pdbx_description
1 polymer ?
#
loop_
_entity_poly.entity_id
_entity_poly.type
_entity_poly.pdbx_seq_one_letter_code
_entity_poly.pdbx_strand_id
1 'polypeptide(L)' 'MKLSRHVPLCVFGLLLLATGPASAEVRLPGFLGDHMVLQRQAPIPLWGWADPGEEVTVTLG' A
#
# COMPACT_ATOMS: atom_id res chain seq x y z
N MET A 1 -2.31 45.58 -7.62
CA MET A 1 -2.67 44.48 -8.53
C MET A 1 -3.74 43.63 -7.84
N LYS A 2 -5.01 43.69 -8.26
CA LYS A 2 -6.11 42.93 -7.64
C LYS A 2 -6.11 41.53 -8.23
N LEU A 3 -5.62 40.55 -7.47
CA LEU A 3 -5.60 39.15 -7.88
C LEU A 3 -7.05 38.67 -8.05
N SER A 4 -7.36 38.10 -9.23
CA SER A 4 -8.72 37.66 -9.56
C SER A 4 -9.23 36.66 -8.53
N ARG A 5 -10.48 36.82 -8.07
CA ARG A 5 -11.12 36.03 -7.01
C ARG A 5 -11.14 34.51 -7.28
N HIS A 6 -10.91 34.12 -8.53
CA HIS A 6 -10.90 32.72 -9.00
C HIS A 6 -9.52 32.06 -8.91
N VAL A 7 -8.44 32.82 -8.76
CA VAL A 7 -7.06 32.30 -8.65
C VAL A 7 -6.89 31.28 -7.51
N PRO A 8 -7.39 31.51 -6.26
CA PRO A 8 -7.24 30.50 -5.21
C PRO A 8 -8.00 29.20 -5.50
N LEU A 9 -9.13 29.28 -6.22
CA LEU A 9 -9.91 28.12 -6.62
C LEU A 9 -9.17 27.28 -7.68
N CYS A 10 -8.55 27.96 -8.66
CA CYS A 10 -7.70 27.30 -9.66
C CYS A 10 -6.48 26.64 -9.02
N VAL A 11 -5.83 27.31 -8.06
CA VAL A 11 -4.68 26.77 -7.33
C VAL A 11 -5.07 25.56 -6.49
N PHE A 12 -6.20 25.62 -5.79
CA PHE A 12 -6.71 24.49 -5.00
C PHE A 12 -7.05 23.28 -5.87
N GLY A 13 -7.72 23.51 -7.01
CA GLY A 13 -7.98 22.47 -7.99
C GLY A 13 -6.71 21.82 -8.53
N LEU A 14 -5.69 22.62 -8.87
CA LEU A 14 -4.40 22.11 -9.33
C LEU A 14 -3.69 21.27 -8.25
N LEU A 15 -3.80 21.65 -6.98
CA LEU A 15 -3.20 20.93 -5.85
C LEU A 15 -3.82 19.53 -5.67
N LEU A 16 -5.14 19.42 -5.84
CA LEU A 16 -5.87 18.15 -5.78
C LEU A 16 -5.48 17.20 -6.92
N LEU A 17 -5.18 17.72 -8.11
CA LEU A 17 -4.72 16.90 -9.24
C LEU A 17 -3.27 16.42 -9.06
N ALA A 18 -2.51 17.01 -8.12
CA ALA A 18 -1.11 16.65 -7.90
C ALA A 18 -0.91 15.46 -6.94
N THR A 19 -1.97 14.94 -6.31
CA THR A 19 -1.87 13.76 -5.43
C THR A 19 -1.87 12.46 -6.26
N GLY A 20 -0.78 11.71 -6.19
CA GLY A 20 -0.67 10.38 -6.82
C GLY A 20 -1.22 9.24 -5.94
N PRO A 21 -1.30 8.00 -6.48
CA PRO A 21 -1.74 6.84 -5.72
C PRO A 21 -0.76 6.55 -4.57
N ALA A 22 -1.31 6.32 -3.37
CA ALA A 22 -0.53 5.83 -2.24
C ALA A 22 -0.32 4.31 -2.41
N SER A 23 0.93 3.85 -2.30
CA SER A 23 1.23 2.42 -2.27
C SER A 23 1.11 1.92 -0.83
N ALA A 24 0.19 0.98 -0.59
CA ALA A 24 0.13 0.20 0.63
C ALA A 24 0.81 -1.14 0.37
N GLU A 25 2.02 -1.31 0.89
CA GLU A 25 2.83 -2.51 0.64
C GLU A 25 3.00 -3.31 1.93
N VAL A 26 2.43 -4.52 1.94
CA VAL A 26 2.61 -5.50 3.01
C VAL A 26 4.07 -5.93 3.07
N ARG A 27 4.69 -5.84 4.24
CA ARG A 27 6.10 -6.22 4.42
C ARG A 27 6.22 -7.65 4.92
N LEU A 28 6.83 -8.49 4.08
CA LEU A 28 7.18 -9.86 4.42
C LEU A 28 8.65 -9.99 4.85
N PRO A 29 8.99 -10.97 5.70
CA PRO A 29 10.37 -11.36 5.95
C PRO A 29 11.06 -11.82 4.67
N GLY A 30 12.33 -11.43 4.46
CA GLY A 30 13.02 -11.62 3.17
C GLY A 30 13.27 -13.07 2.71
N PHE A 31 12.94 -14.08 3.53
CA PHE A 31 12.98 -15.48 3.12
C PHE A 31 11.61 -15.99 2.60
N LEU A 32 10.53 -15.26 2.86
CA LEU A 32 9.25 -15.45 2.17
C LEU A 32 9.30 -14.67 0.85
N GLY A 33 9.47 -15.39 -0.26
CA GLY A 33 9.57 -14.79 -1.58
C GLY A 33 9.42 -15.83 -2.69
N ASP A 34 9.75 -15.40 -3.91
CA ASP A 34 9.66 -16.26 -5.09
C ASP A 34 10.49 -17.54 -4.92
N HIS A 35 9.96 -18.65 -5.43
CA HIS A 35 10.58 -19.99 -5.35
C HIS A 35 10.78 -20.58 -3.94
N MET A 36 10.14 -20.02 -2.90
CA MET A 36 10.13 -20.65 -1.58
C MET A 36 9.44 -22.04 -1.63
N VAL A 37 9.99 -23.00 -0.88
CA VAL A 37 9.42 -24.35 -0.73
C VAL A 37 8.78 -24.48 0.65
N LEU A 38 7.55 -25.00 0.68
CA LEU A 38 6.85 -25.32 1.93
C LEU A 38 6.97 -26.81 2.25
N GLN A 39 7.21 -27.13 3.53
CA GLN A 39 7.20 -28.51 3.99
C GLN A 39 5.77 -29.05 3.98
N ARG A 40 5.56 -30.17 3.27
CA ARG A 40 4.26 -30.85 3.26
C ARG A 40 3.96 -31.49 4.60
N GLN A 41 2.66 -31.58 4.93
CA GLN A 41 2.16 -32.24 6.13
C GLN A 41 2.71 -31.65 7.44
N ALA A 42 3.12 -30.38 7.41
CA ALA A 42 3.56 -29.62 8.56
C ALA A 42 2.74 -28.32 8.66
N PRO A 43 2.57 -27.76 9.87
CA PRO A 43 2.01 -26.41 10.04
C PRO A 43 2.85 -25.37 9.29
N ILE A 44 2.19 -24.35 8.71
CA ILE A 44 2.84 -23.24 8.00
C ILE A 44 2.67 -21.96 8.84
N PRO A 45 3.56 -21.67 9.80
CA PRO A 45 3.49 -20.44 10.57
C PRO A 45 3.90 -19.24 9.71
N LEU A 46 3.01 -18.25 9.60
CA LEU A 46 3.28 -16.98 8.91
C LEU A 46 3.34 -15.84 9.93
N TRP A 47 4.27 -14.93 9.74
CA TRP A 47 4.48 -13.75 10.58
C TRP A 47 4.99 -12.59 9.72
N GLY A 48 4.71 -11.37 10.15
CA GLY A 48 5.05 -10.16 9.41
C GLY A 48 4.49 -8.93 10.10
N TRP A 49 4.49 -7.82 9.38
CA TRP A 49 4.00 -6.53 9.85
C TRP A 49 2.92 -6.03 8.90
N ALA A 50 1.88 -5.41 9.45
CA ALA A 50 0.79 -4.78 8.72
C ALA A 50 0.37 -3.52 9.47
N ASP A 51 -0.14 -2.53 8.74
CA ASP A 51 -0.67 -1.32 9.34
C ASP A 51 -2.03 -1.59 10.00
N PRO A 52 -2.45 -0.79 11.00
CA PRO A 52 -3.76 -0.95 11.63
C PRO A 52 -4.90 -0.86 10.61
N GLY A 53 -5.72 -1.91 10.53
CA GLY A 53 -6.88 -1.99 9.63
C GLY A 53 -6.57 -2.55 8.24
N GLU A 54 -5.33 -2.96 7.97
CA GLU A 54 -4.95 -3.60 6.71
C GLU A 54 -5.51 -5.03 6.61
N GLU A 55 -6.17 -5.34 5.50
CA GLU A 55 -6.73 -6.67 5.23
C GLU A 55 -5.63 -7.60 4.72
N VAL A 56 -5.42 -8.72 5.43
CA VAL A 56 -4.40 -9.71 5.09
C VAL A 56 -5.06 -11.02 4.68
N THR A 57 -4.83 -11.46 3.45
CA THR A 57 -5.31 -12.74 2.91
C THR A 57 -4.16 -13.69 2.62
N VAL A 58 -4.32 -14.95 3.01
CA VAL A 58 -3.35 -16.02 2.72
C VAL A 58 -4.01 -17.08 1.86
N THR A 59 -3.41 -17.39 0.71
CA THR A 59 -3.89 -18.41 -0.23
C THR A 59 -2.80 -19.42 -0.51
N LEU A 60 -3.16 -20.71 -0.48
CA LEU A 60 -2.32 -21.80 -0.95
C LEU A 60 -2.85 -22.26 -2.32
N GLY A 61 -1.93 -22.49 -3.26
CA GLY A 61 -2.25 -22.99 -4.61
C GLY A 61 -2.51 -24.49 -4.65
#